data_AF-A0A1I3RSF7-F1
#
_entry.id   AF-A0A1I3RSF7-F1
#
_cell.length_a   1.000
_cell.length_b   1.000
_cell.length_c   1.000
_cell.angle_alpha   90.00
_cell.angle_beta   90.00
_cell.angle_gamma   90.00
#
_symmetry.space_group_name_H-M   'P 1'
#
loop_
_entity.id
_entity.type
_entity.pdbx_description
1 polymer ?
#
loop_
_entity_poly.entity_id
_entity_poly.type
_entity_poly.pdbx_seq_one_letter_code
_entity_poly.pdbx_strand_id
1 'polypeptide(L)'
;MKRRATIFALALIACTAAQAKRLAVPDENAATLKASALIEKYELTSDKIECLDFQITDEGKDFLIQVRENHTPACGGDPNFAPTLFFMKIRKSDGRALTDDYDAETFQPLRKPKH
;
A
#
# COMPACT_ATOMS: atom_id res chain seq x y z
N MET A 1 -22.92 66.27 -11.80
CA MET A 1 -22.68 65.56 -13.09
C MET A 1 -21.17 65.51 -13.36
N LYS A 2 -20.67 64.40 -13.96
CA LYS A 2 -19.26 63.92 -14.15
C LYS A 2 -18.77 63.06 -12.96
N ARG A 3 -18.95 61.73 -12.88
CA ARG A 3 -18.55 60.54 -13.68
C ARG A 3 -17.03 60.25 -13.75
N ARG A 4 -16.65 59.17 -13.04
CA ARG A 4 -15.61 58.15 -13.33
C ARG A 4 -14.15 58.56 -12.99
N ALA A 5 -13.27 57.71 -12.44
CA ALA A 5 -13.25 56.25 -12.38
C ALA A 5 -12.55 55.73 -11.10
N THR A 6 -13.19 54.76 -10.47
CA THR A 6 -12.63 53.77 -9.55
C THR A 6 -11.51 52.96 -10.21
N ILE A 7 -10.35 52.82 -9.56
CA ILE A 7 -9.42 51.72 -9.82
C ILE A 7 -9.09 51.06 -8.48
N PHE A 8 -9.83 49.99 -8.20
CA PHE A 8 -9.49 49.00 -7.18
C PHE A 8 -8.28 48.21 -7.70
N ALA A 9 -7.13 48.30 -7.03
CA ALA A 9 -6.00 47.41 -7.27
C ALA A 9 -5.95 46.34 -6.16
N LEU A 10 -6.88 45.38 -6.21
CA LEU A 10 -6.77 44.14 -5.45
C LEU A 10 -5.80 43.22 -6.21
N ALA A 11 -4.52 43.24 -5.85
CA ALA A 11 -3.57 42.23 -6.27
C ALA A 11 -3.76 40.98 -5.39
N LEU A 12 -4.78 40.17 -5.71
CA LEU A 12 -4.96 38.84 -5.17
C LEU A 12 -3.91 37.91 -5.79
N ILE A 13 -2.84 37.67 -5.04
CA ILE A 13 -1.87 36.61 -5.30
C ILE A 13 -2.62 35.28 -5.20
N ALA A 14 -3.09 34.76 -6.34
CA ALA A 14 -3.56 33.38 -6.44
C ALA A 14 -2.34 32.46 -6.40
N CYS A 15 -1.85 32.15 -5.21
CA CYS A 15 -0.98 31.00 -5.00
C CYS A 15 -1.81 29.75 -5.33
N THR A 16 -1.78 29.31 -6.58
CA THR A 16 -2.21 27.96 -6.93
C THR A 16 -1.15 27.01 -6.37
N ALA A 17 -1.27 26.67 -5.09
CA ALA A 17 -0.55 25.54 -4.53
C ALA A 17 -1.00 24.31 -5.33
N ALA A 18 -0.12 23.77 -6.15
CA ALA A 18 -0.34 22.49 -6.82
C ALA A 18 -0.54 21.45 -5.72
N GLN A 19 -1.79 21.13 -5.41
CA GLN A 19 -2.14 20.19 -4.37
C GLN A 19 -1.88 18.79 -4.93
N ALA A 20 -0.63 18.35 -4.84
CA ALA A 20 -0.26 16.97 -5.12
C ALA A 20 -1.14 16.08 -4.23
N LYS A 21 -1.94 15.22 -4.85
CA LYS A 21 -2.80 14.28 -4.13
C LYS A 21 -1.92 13.45 -3.21
N ARG A 22 -2.14 13.54 -1.90
CA ARG A 22 -1.39 12.72 -0.94
C ARG A 22 -1.63 11.24 -1.26
N LEU A 23 -0.54 10.49 -1.35
CA LEU A 23 -0.60 9.04 -1.50
C LEU A 23 -1.15 8.42 -0.22
N ALA A 24 -2.01 7.42 -0.36
CA ALA A 24 -2.52 6.64 0.77
C ALA A 24 -1.43 5.73 1.36
N VAL A 25 -0.49 5.29 0.52
CA VAL A 25 0.68 4.49 0.89
C VAL A 25 1.91 5.20 0.32
N PRO A 26 2.52 6.13 1.08
CA PRO A 26 3.57 7.01 0.56
C PRO A 26 4.96 6.35 0.49
N ASP A 27 5.21 5.33 1.31
CA ASP A 27 6.52 4.70 1.48
C ASP A 27 6.41 3.20 1.81
N GLU A 28 7.55 2.52 1.87
CA GLU A 28 7.64 1.08 2.13
C GLU A 28 7.10 0.71 3.52
N ASN A 29 7.33 1.52 4.55
CA ASN A 29 6.82 1.26 5.89
C ASN A 29 5.28 1.29 5.92
N ALA A 30 4.68 2.28 5.25
CA ALA A 30 3.23 2.33 5.07
C ALA A 30 2.72 1.13 4.26
N ALA A 31 3.51 0.63 3.30
CA ALA A 31 3.17 -0.56 2.52
C ALA A 31 3.19 -1.84 3.38
N THR A 32 4.20 -2.01 4.25
CA THR A 32 4.25 -3.11 5.24
C THR A 32 3.02 -3.10 6.13
N LEU A 33 2.74 -1.95 6.78
CA LEU A 33 1.58 -1.81 7.67
C LEU A 33 0.26 -2.11 6.94
N LYS A 34 0.15 -1.65 5.69
CA LYS A 34 -1.03 -1.92 4.86
C LYS A 34 -1.14 -3.40 4.50
N ALA A 35 -0.04 -4.05 4.15
CA ALA A 35 0.00 -5.48 3.83
C ALA A 35 -0.42 -6.31 5.04
N SER A 36 0.19 -6.08 6.21
CA SER A 36 -0.17 -6.78 7.46
C SER A 36 -1.67 -6.67 7.77
N ALA A 37 -2.23 -5.46 7.71
CA ALA A 37 -3.66 -5.24 7.96
C ALA A 37 -4.57 -5.93 6.94
N LEU A 38 -4.14 -6.07 5.69
CA LEU A 38 -4.89 -6.79 4.67
C LEU A 38 -4.77 -8.30 4.86
N ILE A 39 -3.59 -8.82 5.19
CA ILE A 39 -3.37 -10.24 5.46
C ILE A 39 -4.25 -10.70 6.61
N GLU A 40 -4.28 -9.97 7.72
CA GLU A 40 -5.16 -10.28 8.85
C GLU A 40 -6.64 -10.19 8.46
N LYS A 41 -7.04 -9.11 7.79
CA LYS A 41 -8.44 -8.87 7.44
C LYS A 41 -9.01 -9.91 6.48
N TYR A 42 -8.18 -10.41 5.56
CA TYR A 42 -8.57 -11.31 4.49
C TYR A 42 -8.09 -12.75 4.71
N GLU A 43 -7.44 -13.03 5.84
CA GLU A 43 -6.96 -14.35 6.24
C GLU A 43 -6.13 -15.04 5.14
N LEU A 44 -5.18 -14.28 4.55
CA LEU A 44 -4.37 -14.76 3.42
C LEU A 44 -3.32 -15.81 3.83
N THR A 45 -3.08 -15.99 5.12
CA THR A 45 -2.25 -17.07 5.68
C THR A 45 -2.71 -17.37 7.11
N SER A 46 -2.40 -18.57 7.59
CA SER A 46 -2.57 -18.97 8.99
C SER A 46 -1.44 -18.47 9.90
N ASP A 47 -0.32 -18.02 9.32
CA ASP A 47 0.82 -17.53 10.08
C ASP A 47 0.51 -16.19 10.74
N LYS A 48 1.09 -15.98 11.91
CA LYS A 48 1.00 -14.69 12.59
C LYS A 48 1.86 -13.66 11.86
N ILE A 49 1.45 -12.40 11.89
CA ILE A 49 2.16 -11.30 11.21
C ILE A 49 3.63 -11.20 11.66
N GLU A 50 3.95 -11.43 12.94
CA GLU A 50 5.35 -11.42 13.42
C GLU A 50 6.21 -12.56 12.83
N CYS A 51 5.57 -13.58 12.28
CA CYS A 51 6.20 -14.72 11.60
C CYS A 51 6.22 -14.55 10.08
N LEU A 52 5.96 -13.34 9.58
CA LEU A 52 6.08 -12.99 8.18
C LEU A 52 7.25 -12.03 7.96
N ASP A 53 7.92 -12.20 6.82
CA ASP A 53 8.91 -11.29 6.27
C ASP A 53 8.33 -10.61 5.03
N PHE A 54 8.56 -9.31 4.90
CA PHE A 54 8.00 -8.47 3.84
C PHE A 54 9.12 -7.86 3.01
N GLN A 55 9.31 -8.34 1.77
CA GLN A 55 10.23 -7.71 0.83
C GLN A 55 9.46 -6.80 -0.10
N ILE A 56 9.85 -5.53 -0.15
CA ILE A 56 9.11 -4.49 -0.87
C ILE A 56 9.92 -4.00 -2.06
N THR A 57 9.26 -3.93 -3.21
CA THR A 57 9.78 -3.31 -4.43
C THR A 57 8.87 -2.17 -4.85
N ASP A 58 9.45 -1.00 -5.08
CA ASP A 58 8.76 0.16 -5.62
C ASP A 58 8.60 0.04 -7.15
N GLU A 59 7.37 -0.14 -7.64
CA GLU A 59 7.02 -0.19 -9.07
C GLU A 59 6.45 1.14 -9.59
N GLY A 60 6.72 2.25 -8.90
CA GLY A 60 6.25 3.59 -9.22
C GLY A 60 4.82 3.84 -8.75
N LYS A 61 3.81 3.27 -9.42
CA LYS A 61 2.38 3.46 -9.07
C LYS A 61 1.93 2.56 -7.92
N ASP A 62 2.61 1.44 -7.74
CA ASP A 62 2.30 0.38 -6.80
C ASP A 62 3.56 -0.02 -6.04
N PHE A 63 3.39 -0.62 -4.87
CA PHE A 63 4.41 -1.43 -4.22
C PHE A 63 4.12 -2.89 -4.53
N LEU A 64 5.10 -3.63 -5.04
CA LEU A 64 5.08 -5.08 -5.06
C LEU A 64 5.67 -5.59 -3.75
N ILE A 65 4.94 -6.45 -3.07
CA ILE A 65 5.29 -6.97 -1.75
C ILE A 65 5.35 -8.48 -1.88
N GLN A 66 6.52 -9.06 -1.64
CA GLN A 66 6.69 -10.49 -1.48
C GLN A 66 6.53 -10.83 0.00
N VAL A 67 5.58 -11.71 0.30
CA VAL A 67 5.31 -12.18 1.67
C VAL A 67 5.94 -13.55 1.82
N ARG A 68 6.77 -13.71 2.84
CA ARG A 68 7.54 -14.93 3.10
C ARG A 68 7.36 -15.36 4.54
N GLU A 69 7.58 -16.63 4.81
CA GLU A 69 7.71 -17.11 6.19
C GLU A 69 8.99 -16.55 6.83
N ASN A 70 8.92 -16.20 8.11
CA ASN A 70 10.05 -15.77 8.92
C ASN A 70 10.36 -16.83 10.00
N HIS A 71 11.31 -17.71 9.71
CA HIS A 71 11.69 -18.82 10.58
C HIS A 71 12.62 -18.40 11.72
N THR A 72 12.06 -17.69 12.69
CA THR A 72 12.70 -17.45 13.99
C THR A 72 12.40 -18.62 14.95
N PRO A 73 13.15 -18.77 16.06
CA PRO A 73 12.83 -19.77 17.08
C PRO A 73 11.39 -19.68 17.64
N ALA A 74 10.77 -18.50 17.60
CA ALA A 74 9.39 -18.30 18.05
C ALA A 74 8.34 -18.70 17.00
N CYS A 75 8.72 -18.71 15.73
CA CYS A 75 7.85 -19.00 14.59
C CYS A 75 8.01 -20.42 14.05
N GLY A 76 9.11 -21.10 14.39
CA GLY A 76 9.40 -22.45 13.92
C GLY A 76 9.96 -22.45 12.50
N GLY A 77 10.05 -23.65 11.90
CA GLY A 77 10.59 -23.85 10.55
C GLY A 77 12.12 -23.96 10.48
N ASP A 78 12.64 -24.24 9.28
CA ASP A 78 14.09 -24.27 9.03
C ASP A 78 14.59 -22.83 8.83
N PRO A 79 15.51 -22.33 9.68
CA PRO A 79 16.01 -20.95 9.57
C PRO A 79 16.75 -20.66 8.26
N ASN A 80 17.16 -21.69 7.51
CA ASN A 80 17.85 -21.54 6.23
C ASN A 80 16.88 -21.57 5.03
N PHE A 81 15.59 -21.83 5.26
CA PHE A 81 14.60 -21.97 4.21
C PHE A 81 13.35 -21.16 4.56
N ALA A 82 13.18 -20.01 3.92
CA ALA A 82 12.03 -19.13 4.11
C ALA A 82 11.27 -19.00 2.78
N PRO A 83 10.28 -19.88 2.52
CA PRO A 83 9.54 -19.90 1.27
C PRO A 83 8.72 -18.62 1.11
N THR A 84 8.38 -18.32 -0.15
CA THR A 84 7.39 -17.29 -0.47
C THR A 84 6.01 -17.89 -0.34
N LEU A 85 5.14 -17.19 0.39
CA LEU A 85 3.73 -17.56 0.52
C LEU A 85 2.96 -17.04 -0.70
N PHE A 86 3.04 -15.73 -0.94
CA PHE A 86 2.36 -15.05 -2.04
C PHE A 86 2.97 -13.65 -2.24
N PHE A 87 2.52 -12.99 -3.30
CA PHE A 87 2.78 -11.60 -3.58
C PHE A 87 1.52 -10.75 -3.42
N MET A 88 1.73 -9.47 -3.12
CA MET A 88 0.70 -8.45 -3.12
C MET A 88 1.15 -7.23 -3.92
N LYS A 89 0.24 -6.64 -4.69
CA LYS A 89 0.43 -5.30 -5.25
C LYS A 89 -0.45 -4.32 -4.51
N ILE A 90 0.14 -3.28 -3.92
CA ILE A 90 -0.59 -2.23 -3.19
C ILE A 90 -0.41 -0.90 -3.90
N ARG A 91 -1.53 -0.32 -4.33
CA ARG A 91 -1.51 0.93 -5.07
C ARG A 91 -1.26 2.13 -4.17
N LYS A 92 -0.24 2.93 -4.48
CA LYS A 92 0.15 4.07 -3.63
C LYS A 92 -0.94 5.13 -3.50
N SER A 93 -1.71 5.34 -4.57
CA SER A 93 -2.69 6.42 -4.64
C SER A 93 -3.91 6.25 -3.71
N ASP A 94 -4.28 5.03 -3.35
CA ASP A 94 -5.50 4.73 -2.58
C ASP A 94 -5.46 3.44 -1.74
N GLY A 95 -4.35 2.69 -1.77
CA GLY A 95 -4.17 1.48 -0.99
C GLY A 95 -5.01 0.28 -1.44
N ARG A 96 -5.58 0.31 -2.65
CA ARG A 96 -6.21 -0.90 -3.24
C ARG A 96 -5.15 -1.96 -3.49
N ALA A 97 -5.51 -3.21 -3.22
CA ALA A 97 -4.57 -4.32 -3.29
C ALA A 97 -5.06 -5.47 -4.16
N LEU A 98 -4.10 -6.12 -4.82
CA LEU A 98 -4.25 -7.39 -5.52
C LEU A 98 -3.30 -8.42 -4.89
N THR A 99 -3.61 -9.71 -5.00
CA THR A 99 -2.77 -10.82 -4.54
C THR A 99 -2.85 -12.00 -5.49
N ASP A 100 -1.82 -12.82 -5.55
CA ASP A 100 -1.77 -14.09 -6.28
C ASP A 100 -1.98 -15.33 -5.38
N ASP A 101 -2.26 -15.16 -4.08
CA ASP A 101 -2.46 -16.23 -3.10
C ASP A 101 -3.48 -17.32 -3.52
N TYR A 102 -4.41 -17.00 -4.43
CA TYR A 102 -5.49 -17.92 -4.82
C TYR A 102 -5.13 -18.91 -5.93
N ASP A 103 -4.23 -18.54 -6.85
CA ASP A 103 -3.88 -19.37 -8.02
C ASP A 103 -2.39 -19.32 -8.40
N ALA A 104 -1.57 -18.58 -7.65
CA ALA A 104 -0.12 -18.41 -7.81
C ALA A 104 0.36 -17.90 -9.19
N GLU A 105 -0.56 -17.63 -10.12
CA GLU A 105 -0.22 -17.24 -11.50
C GLU A 105 -0.71 -15.82 -11.82
N THR A 106 -1.79 -15.35 -11.17
CA THR A 106 -2.43 -14.08 -11.51
C THR A 106 -2.78 -13.22 -10.29
N PHE A 107 -2.48 -11.92 -10.39
CA PHE A 107 -2.93 -10.94 -9.39
C PHE A 107 -4.44 -10.71 -9.49
N GLN A 108 -5.16 -11.10 -8.44
CA GLN A 108 -6.60 -10.94 -8.30
C GLN A 108 -6.94 -9.97 -7.16
N PRO A 109 -8.08 -9.24 -7.22
CA PRO A 109 -8.54 -8.47 -6.09
C PRO A 109 -8.78 -9.35 -4.86
N LEU A 110 -8.51 -8.80 -3.67
CA LEU A 110 -8.80 -9.47 -2.40
C LEU A 110 -10.27 -9.87 -2.33
N ARG A 111 -10.52 -11.18 -2.24
CA ARG A 111 -11.87 -11.73 -2.15
C ARG A 111 -12.43 -11.51 -0.75
N LYS A 112 -13.74 -11.44 -0.59
CA LYS A 112 -14.32 -11.28 0.76
C LYS A 112 -13.85 -12.42 1.68
N PRO A 113 -13.62 -12.15 2.98
CA PRO A 113 -13.30 -13.19 3.95
C PRO A 113 -14.34 -14.31 3.86
N LYS A 114 -13.89 -15.56 3.88
CA LYS A 114 -14.80 -16.71 3.94
C LYS A 114 -15.37 -16.74 5.37
N HIS A 115 -16.56 -16.16 5.55
CA HIS A 115 -17.38 -16.44 6.73
C HIS A 115 -17.94 -17.86 6.66
#